data_AF-A0A4W5RRP8-F1
#
_entry.id   AF-A0A4W5RRP8-F1
#
_cell.length_a   1.000
_cell.length_b   1.000
_cell.length_c   1.000
_cell.angle_alpha   90.00
_cell.angle_beta   90.00
_cell.angle_gamma   90.00
#
_symmetry.space_group_name_H-M   'P 1'
#
loop_
_entity.id
_entity.type
_entity.pdbx_description
1 polymer ?
#
loop_
_entity_poly.entity_id
_entity_poly.type
_entity_poly.pdbx_seq_one_letter_code
_entity_poly.pdbx_strand_id
1 'polypeptide(L)'
;TTATFYFRDLGAQISWVTVFLTEYGGPLLLYLMFYFRVPFIYAPKYDFTTSKHWVVHLACMCHSFHYLKRLLETLFVHRFSHGTMPLRNIFKNCTYYWGFAAWMAYYINHPLYTPPTIYGEQQVRIALIIFLFCQVGNFSIHIALRNLRPPGSKTRKIPYPTKNPFTWIFLLVSCPNYTYEVSLRPLGTDLG
;
A
#
# COMPACT_ATOMS: atom_id res chain seq x y z
N THR A 1 -1.78 -13.72 52.30
CA THR A 1 -2.36 -13.81 50.94
C THR A 1 -1.23 -13.65 49.95
N THR A 2 -0.89 -14.67 49.18
CA THR A 2 0.24 -14.65 48.24
C THR A 2 -0.29 -14.33 46.84
N ALA A 3 0.16 -13.23 46.24
CA ALA A 3 -0.19 -12.86 44.87
C ALA A 3 0.93 -13.28 43.93
N THR A 4 0.63 -14.15 42.96
CA THR A 4 1.58 -14.65 41.97
C THR A 4 1.42 -13.86 40.67
N PHE A 5 2.48 -13.17 40.23
CA PHE A 5 2.49 -12.45 38.96
C PHE A 5 3.18 -13.29 37.87
N TYR A 6 2.52 -13.45 36.73
CA TYR A 6 3.09 -14.07 35.54
C TYR A 6 3.48 -12.98 34.55
N PHE A 7 4.78 -12.82 34.30
CA PHE A 7 5.30 -11.96 33.24
C PHE A 7 5.64 -12.80 32.01
N ARG A 8 5.14 -12.36 30.84
CA ARG A 8 5.48 -12.95 29.55
C ARG A 8 6.40 -11.99 28.81
N ASP A 9 7.66 -12.37 28.65
CA ASP A 9 8.60 -11.63 27.80
C ASP A 9 8.22 -11.84 26.32
N LEU A 10 8.03 -10.73 25.61
CA LEU A 10 7.63 -10.67 24.20
C LEU A 10 8.81 -10.27 23.28
N GLY A 11 10.02 -10.10 23.84
CA GLY A 11 11.23 -9.69 23.12
C GLY A 11 11.25 -8.20 22.75
N ALA A 12 12.20 -7.80 21.90
CA ALA A 12 12.33 -6.41 21.45
C ALA A 12 11.07 -5.94 20.71
N GLN A 13 10.49 -4.84 21.20
CA GLN A 13 9.24 -4.29 20.72
C GLN A 13 9.42 -2.91 20.11
N ILE A 14 8.72 -2.65 19.01
CA ILE A 14 8.75 -1.35 18.32
C ILE A 14 7.33 -0.79 18.17
N SER A 15 7.22 0.54 18.08
CA SER A 15 5.94 1.20 17.80
C SER A 15 5.36 0.80 16.44
N TRP A 16 4.06 0.54 16.39
CA TRP A 16 3.34 0.27 15.14
C TRP A 16 3.51 1.38 14.09
N VAL A 17 3.63 2.63 14.52
CA VAL A 17 3.85 3.75 13.60
C VAL A 17 5.16 3.55 12.85
N THR A 18 6.25 3.22 13.55
CA THR A 18 7.56 2.97 12.93
C THR A 18 7.53 1.75 12.01
N VAL A 19 6.81 0.69 12.39
CA VAL A 19 6.61 -0.50 11.55
C VAL A 19 5.98 -0.11 10.21
N PHE A 20 4.83 0.56 10.25
CA PHE A 20 4.09 0.92 9.03
C PHE A 20 4.82 1.97 8.19
N LEU A 21 5.50 2.93 8.82
CA LEU A 21 6.34 3.89 8.09
C LEU A 21 7.48 3.19 7.33
N THR A 22 8.14 2.21 7.95
CA THR A 22 9.23 1.46 7.31
C THR A 22 8.68 0.53 6.23
N GLU A 23 7.57 -0.14 6.51
CA GLU A 23 6.91 -1.07 5.59
C GLU A 23 6.44 -0.38 4.30
N TYR A 24 5.88 0.83 4.40
CA TYR A 24 5.38 1.59 3.24
C TYR A 24 6.39 2.58 2.64
N GLY A 25 7.36 3.05 3.42
CA GLY A 25 8.41 3.94 2.94
C GLY A 25 9.38 3.25 1.98
N GLY A 26 9.68 1.98 2.23
CA GLY A 26 10.58 1.21 1.37
C GLY A 26 10.08 1.00 -0.06
N PRO A 27 8.85 0.52 -0.30
CA PRO A 27 8.28 0.41 -1.63
C PRO A 27 8.34 1.73 -2.41
N LEU A 28 8.02 2.85 -1.76
CA LEU A 28 8.10 4.18 -2.36
C LEU A 28 9.54 4.51 -2.80
N LEU A 29 10.51 4.34 -1.90
CA LEU A 29 11.92 4.64 -2.18
C LEU A 29 12.47 3.72 -3.28
N LEU A 30 12.22 2.40 -3.16
CA LEU A 30 12.69 1.42 -4.14
C LEU A 30 12.11 1.71 -5.51
N TYR A 31 10.80 1.95 -5.62
CA TYR A 31 10.17 2.26 -6.91
C TYR A 31 10.82 3.49 -7.56
N LEU A 32 11.08 4.55 -6.79
CA LEU A 32 11.76 5.75 -7.28
C LEU A 32 13.19 5.45 -7.77
N MET A 33 13.94 4.57 -7.08
CA MET A 33 15.26 4.14 -7.53
C MET A 33 15.23 3.43 -8.89
N PHE A 34 14.24 2.55 -9.12
CA PHE A 34 14.05 1.91 -10.44
C PHE A 34 13.60 2.91 -11.51
N TYR A 35 12.73 3.86 -11.15
CA TYR A 35 12.25 4.91 -12.06
C TYR A 35 13.38 5.83 -12.53
N PHE A 36 14.25 6.28 -11.61
CA PHE A 36 15.43 7.07 -11.96
C PHE A 36 16.56 6.25 -12.59
N ARG A 37 16.42 4.92 -12.67
CA ARG A 37 17.43 4.00 -13.21
C ARG A 37 18.80 4.28 -12.59
N VAL A 38 18.84 4.25 -11.26
CA VAL A 38 20.09 4.40 -10.50
C VAL A 38 21.10 3.36 -11.02
N PRO A 39 22.40 3.70 -11.09
CA PRO A 39 23.45 2.76 -11.48
C PRO A 39 23.33 1.43 -10.73
N PHE A 40 23.81 0.35 -11.33
CA PHE A 40 23.76 -1.03 -10.83
C PHE A 40 22.40 -1.76 -10.97
N ILE A 41 21.33 -1.08 -11.40
CA ILE A 41 20.02 -1.72 -11.62
C ILE A 41 19.90 -2.27 -13.05
N TYR A 42 20.24 -1.46 -14.04
CA TYR A 42 20.19 -1.83 -15.46
C TYR A 42 21.58 -1.75 -16.09
N ALA A 43 21.70 -2.09 -17.37
CA ALA A 43 22.96 -1.92 -18.09
C ALA A 43 23.42 -0.45 -18.05
N PRO A 44 24.72 -0.15 -17.85
CA PRO A 44 25.22 1.22 -17.62
C PRO A 44 24.81 2.25 -18.67
N LYS A 45 24.55 1.81 -19.91
CA LYS A 45 24.02 2.66 -21.00
C LYS A 45 22.65 3.29 -20.72
N TYR A 46 21.94 2.82 -19.68
CA TYR A 46 20.62 3.30 -19.28
C TYR A 46 20.63 4.04 -17.95
N ASP A 47 21.79 4.27 -17.35
CA ASP A 47 21.92 4.98 -16.08
C ASP A 47 21.34 6.39 -16.20
N PHE A 48 20.42 6.74 -15.29
CA PHE A 48 19.71 8.02 -15.27
C PHE A 48 18.95 8.39 -16.56
N THR A 49 18.67 7.40 -17.43
CA THR A 49 17.86 7.63 -18.62
C THR A 49 16.37 7.62 -18.31
N THR A 50 15.65 8.59 -18.87
CA THR A 50 14.19 8.67 -18.72
C THR A 50 13.49 7.76 -19.73
N SER A 51 12.39 7.10 -19.33
CA SER A 51 11.54 6.37 -20.27
C SER A 51 10.84 7.33 -21.25
N LYS A 52 10.68 6.92 -22.51
CA LYS A 52 9.94 7.71 -23.51
C LYS A 52 8.42 7.55 -23.38
N HIS A 53 7.96 6.53 -22.66
CA HIS A 53 6.55 6.18 -22.55
C HIS A 53 5.89 6.90 -21.39
N TRP A 54 4.87 7.72 -21.70
CA TRP A 54 4.11 8.48 -20.69
C TRP A 54 3.45 7.57 -19.63
N VAL A 55 3.10 6.33 -19.99
CA VAL A 55 2.50 5.34 -19.10
C VAL A 55 3.43 4.98 -17.92
N VAL A 56 4.75 5.01 -18.11
CA VAL A 56 5.73 4.74 -17.05
C VAL A 56 5.74 5.87 -16.02
N HIS A 57 5.66 7.12 -16.48
CA HIS A 57 5.51 8.29 -15.60
C HIS A 57 4.19 8.24 -14.83
N LEU A 58 3.11 7.84 -15.50
CA LEU A 58 1.82 7.69 -14.86
C LEU A 58 1.85 6.60 -13.79
N ALA A 59 2.44 5.44 -14.09
CA ALA A 59 2.59 4.35 -13.12
C ALA A 59 3.41 4.79 -11.89
N CYS A 60 4.47 5.56 -12.10
CA CYS A 60 5.25 6.16 -11.02
C CYS A 60 4.42 7.12 -10.16
N MET A 61 3.63 8.01 -10.79
CA MET A 61 2.75 8.93 -10.07
C MET A 61 1.68 8.18 -9.27
N CYS A 62 1.02 7.17 -9.86
CA CYS A 62 0.03 6.34 -9.18
C CYS A 62 0.64 5.58 -8.01
N HIS A 63 1.79 4.93 -8.19
CA HIS A 63 2.49 4.20 -7.14
C HIS A 63 2.89 5.13 -5.99
N SER A 64 3.50 6.27 -6.32
CA SER A 64 3.93 7.26 -5.34
C SER A 64 2.75 7.83 -4.57
N PHE A 65 1.66 8.18 -5.26
CA PHE A 65 0.43 8.66 -4.65
C PHE A 65 -0.16 7.61 -3.69
N HIS A 66 -0.21 6.34 -4.09
CA HIS A 66 -0.72 5.26 -3.25
C HIS A 66 0.06 5.11 -1.95
N TYR A 67 1.38 4.98 -2.02
CA TYR A 67 2.21 4.80 -0.83
C TYR A 67 2.30 6.07 0.03
N LEU A 68 2.35 7.26 -0.59
CA LEU A 68 2.32 8.52 0.16
C LEU A 68 1.01 8.67 0.93
N LYS A 69 -0.13 8.35 0.31
CA LYS A 69 -1.43 8.33 0.98
C LYS A 69 -1.42 7.35 2.16
N ARG A 70 -0.87 6.13 2.00
CA ARG A 70 -0.75 5.16 3.12
C ARG A 70 0.13 5.67 4.27
N LEU A 71 1.23 6.35 3.96
CA LEU A 71 2.11 6.97 4.94
C LEU A 71 1.37 8.07 5.72
N LEU A 72 0.66 8.96 5.00
CA LEU A 72 -0.13 10.03 5.62
C LEU A 72 -1.28 9.47 6.47
N GLU A 73 -1.97 8.43 6.01
CA GLU A 73 -3.01 7.77 6.80
C GLU A 73 -2.46 7.13 8.06
N THR A 74 -1.30 6.49 7.97
CA THR A 74 -0.63 5.91 9.13
C THR A 74 -0.29 6.98 10.18
N LEU A 75 0.15 8.16 9.74
CA LEU A 75 0.52 9.28 10.61
C LEU A 75 -0.69 10.02 11.20
N PHE A 76 -1.71 10.30 10.38
CA PHE A 76 -2.77 11.25 10.73
C PHE A 76 -4.15 10.63 10.95
N VAL A 77 -4.41 9.44 10.39
CA VAL A 77 -5.74 8.81 10.38
C VAL A 77 -5.78 7.60 11.33
N HIS A 78 -4.74 6.78 11.35
CA HIS A 78 -4.72 5.54 12.13
C HIS A 78 -4.57 5.81 13.63
N ARG A 79 -5.46 5.19 14.42
CA ARG A 79 -5.36 5.14 15.90
C ARG A 79 -5.03 3.73 16.34
N PHE A 80 -3.75 3.47 16.59
CA PHE A 80 -3.26 2.18 17.05
C PHE A 80 -3.61 1.95 18.54
N SER A 81 -4.19 0.79 18.84
CA SER A 81 -4.67 0.45 20.20
C SER A 81 -3.74 -0.47 21.00
N HIS A 82 -2.87 -1.21 20.32
CA HIS A 82 -1.74 -1.91 20.94
C HIS A 82 -0.50 -1.06 20.68
N GLY A 83 0.34 -0.84 21.69
CA GLY A 83 1.47 0.08 21.59
C GLY A 83 2.61 -0.42 20.70
N THR A 84 2.70 -1.74 20.48
CA THR A 84 3.93 -2.34 20.01
C THR A 84 3.76 -3.66 19.25
N MET A 85 4.74 -3.99 18.40
CA MET A 85 4.88 -5.26 17.67
C MET A 85 6.29 -5.87 17.88
N PRO A 86 6.45 -7.20 17.87
CA PRO A 86 7.77 -7.84 17.88
C PRO A 86 8.62 -7.46 16.65
N LEU A 87 9.87 -7.04 16.89
CA LEU A 87 10.80 -6.55 15.87
C LEU A 87 10.99 -7.52 14.68
N ARG A 88 11.00 -8.83 14.95
CA ARG A 88 11.23 -9.87 13.95
C ARG A 88 10.19 -9.88 12.82
N ASN A 89 8.97 -9.40 13.09
CA ASN A 89 7.91 -9.37 12.08
C ASN A 89 8.10 -8.24 11.05
N ILE A 90 8.85 -7.19 11.40
CA ILE A 90 9.18 -6.10 10.46
C ILE A 90 9.94 -6.64 9.27
N PHE A 91 10.95 -7.49 9.50
CA PHE A 91 11.75 -8.03 8.41
C PHE A 91 10.89 -8.84 7.43
N LYS A 92 10.00 -9.70 7.94
CA LYS A 92 9.09 -10.48 7.09
C LYS A 92 8.17 -9.57 6.26
N ASN A 93 7.55 -8.58 6.90
CA ASN A 93 6.66 -7.65 6.21
C ASN A 93 7.43 -6.81 5.18
N CYS A 94 8.53 -6.19 5.59
CA CYS A 94 9.33 -5.34 4.71
C CYS A 94 9.85 -6.14 3.52
N THR A 95 10.48 -7.31 3.72
CA THR A 95 10.97 -8.12 2.60
C THR A 95 9.86 -8.48 1.62
N TYR A 96 8.65 -8.79 2.09
CA TYR A 96 7.51 -9.08 1.22
C TYR A 96 7.08 -7.85 0.40
N TYR A 97 6.80 -6.72 1.05
CA TYR A 97 6.32 -5.51 0.37
C TYR A 97 7.39 -4.88 -0.53
N TRP A 98 8.63 -4.80 -0.03
CA TRP A 98 9.77 -4.22 -0.73
C TRP A 98 10.15 -5.08 -1.93
N GLY A 99 10.20 -6.41 -1.76
CA GLY A 99 10.50 -7.34 -2.84
C GLY A 99 9.46 -7.31 -3.95
N PHE A 100 8.18 -7.30 -3.60
CA PHE A 100 7.10 -7.21 -4.60
C PHE A 100 7.11 -5.85 -5.33
N ALA A 101 7.35 -4.76 -4.60
CA ALA A 101 7.47 -3.43 -5.19
C ALA A 101 8.68 -3.34 -6.13
N ALA A 102 9.84 -3.87 -5.73
CA ALA A 102 11.04 -3.91 -6.56
C ALA A 102 10.83 -4.76 -7.82
N TRP A 103 10.22 -5.93 -7.69
CA TRP A 103 9.87 -6.80 -8.83
C TRP A 103 8.98 -6.05 -9.84
N MET A 104 7.87 -5.49 -9.38
CA MET A 104 6.96 -4.69 -10.22
C MET A 104 7.68 -3.50 -10.87
N ALA A 105 8.45 -2.74 -10.08
CA ALA A 105 9.16 -1.55 -10.55
C ALA A 105 10.22 -1.89 -11.60
N TYR A 106 10.91 -3.03 -11.46
CA TYR A 106 11.90 -3.50 -12.42
C TYR A 106 11.32 -3.66 -13.82
N TYR A 107 10.15 -4.33 -13.94
CA TYR A 107 9.51 -4.56 -15.24
C TYR A 107 8.91 -3.29 -15.84
N ILE A 108 8.23 -2.49 -15.03
CA ILE A 108 7.55 -1.27 -15.51
C ILE A 108 8.57 -0.22 -15.98
N ASN A 109 9.70 -0.08 -15.29
CA ASN A 109 10.72 0.93 -15.60
C ASN A 109 11.82 0.40 -16.53
N HIS A 110 11.75 -0.87 -16.93
CA HIS A 110 12.76 -1.50 -17.77
C HIS A 110 12.98 -0.70 -19.06
N PRO A 111 14.23 -0.48 -19.52
CA PRO A 111 14.52 0.26 -20.75
C PRO A 111 13.86 -0.29 -22.02
N LEU A 112 13.58 -1.59 -22.03
CA LEU A 112 12.88 -2.30 -23.11
C LEU A 112 11.37 -2.47 -22.85
N TYR A 113 10.78 -1.68 -21.95
CA TYR A 113 9.36 -1.73 -21.66
C TYR A 113 8.54 -1.40 -22.91
N THR A 114 7.65 -2.30 -23.29
CA THR A 114 6.68 -2.10 -24.36
C THR A 114 5.31 -1.77 -23.77
N PRO A 115 4.66 -0.65 -24.17
CA PRO A 115 3.32 -0.35 -23.72
C PRO A 115 2.32 -1.42 -24.20
N PRO A 116 1.16 -1.58 -23.52
CA PRO A 116 0.15 -2.55 -23.91
C PRO A 116 -0.33 -2.27 -25.35
N THR A 117 -0.18 -3.26 -26.22
CA THR A 117 -0.49 -3.15 -27.66
C THR A 117 -1.92 -3.55 -28.00
N ILE A 118 -2.55 -4.40 -27.19
CA ILE A 118 -3.87 -5.02 -27.48
C ILE A 118 -5.02 -4.01 -27.34
N TYR A 119 -5.05 -3.28 -26.23
CA TYR A 119 -6.11 -2.30 -25.93
C TYR A 119 -5.58 -0.85 -25.83
N GLY A 120 -4.27 -0.67 -26.04
CA GLY A 120 -3.61 0.64 -26.14
C GLY A 120 -3.87 1.55 -24.94
N GLU A 121 -4.05 2.85 -25.25
CA GLU A 121 -4.30 3.88 -24.24
C GLU A 121 -5.62 3.71 -23.48
N GLN A 122 -6.61 3.05 -24.08
CA GLN A 122 -7.93 2.88 -23.46
C GLN A 122 -7.84 2.00 -22.20
N GLN A 123 -7.03 0.95 -22.24
CA GLN A 123 -6.74 0.13 -21.05
C GLN A 123 -6.07 0.94 -19.95
N VAL A 124 -5.12 1.82 -20.29
CA VAL A 124 -4.44 2.68 -19.32
C VAL A 124 -5.41 3.67 -18.67
N ARG A 125 -6.30 4.28 -19.46
CA ARG A 125 -7.33 5.22 -18.94
C ARG A 125 -8.35 4.53 -18.03
N ILE A 126 -8.84 3.36 -18.42
CA ILE A 126 -9.77 2.57 -17.60
C ILE A 126 -9.09 2.15 -16.29
N ALA A 127 -7.86 1.63 -16.35
CA ALA A 127 -7.09 1.27 -15.18
C ALA A 127 -6.87 2.46 -14.23
N LEU A 128 -6.63 3.66 -14.78
CA LEU A 128 -6.50 4.89 -13.98
C LEU A 128 -7.81 5.27 -13.28
N ILE A 129 -8.96 5.19 -13.98
CA ILE A 129 -10.27 5.48 -13.38
C ILE A 129 -10.56 4.51 -12.23
N ILE A 130 -10.31 3.21 -12.46
CA ILE A 130 -10.47 2.18 -11.44
C ILE A 130 -9.53 2.45 -10.26
N PHE A 131 -8.26 2.78 -10.52
CA PHE A 131 -7.28 3.12 -9.50
C PHE A 131 -7.76 4.29 -8.62
N LEU A 132 -8.21 5.40 -9.24
CA LEU A 132 -8.70 6.56 -8.49
C LEU A 132 -9.94 6.21 -7.66
N PHE A 133 -10.89 5.46 -8.24
CA PHE A 133 -12.08 5.00 -7.54
C PHE A 133 -11.72 4.15 -6.30
N CYS A 134 -10.81 3.18 -6.46
CA CYS A 134 -10.34 2.34 -5.36
C CYS A 134 -9.59 3.14 -4.29
N GLN A 135 -8.78 4.14 -4.68
CA GLN A 135 -8.04 5.00 -3.74
C GLN A 135 -8.99 5.84 -2.87
N VAL A 136 -10.00 6.45 -3.50
CA VAL A 136 -11.03 7.25 -2.79
C VAL A 136 -11.89 6.35 -1.89
N GLY A 137 -12.27 5.17 -2.37
CA GLY A 137 -13.01 4.19 -1.57
C GLY A 137 -12.23 3.73 -0.34
N ASN A 138 -10.96 3.36 -0.53
CA ASN A 138 -10.07 2.92 0.55
C ASN A 138 -9.89 4.02 1.61
N PHE A 139 -9.64 5.27 1.20
CA PHE A 139 -9.55 6.42 2.11
C PHE A 139 -10.86 6.66 2.88
N SER A 140 -12.00 6.60 2.19
CA SER A 140 -13.32 6.77 2.81
C SER A 140 -13.58 5.74 3.91
N ILE A 141 -13.17 4.49 3.68
CA ILE A 141 -13.27 3.41 4.67
C ILE A 141 -12.33 3.65 5.85
N HIS A 142 -11.09 4.08 5.62
CA HIS A 142 -10.18 4.42 6.72
C HIS A 142 -10.71 5.54 7.61
N ILE A 143 -11.35 6.56 7.03
CA ILE A 143 -12.04 7.61 7.80
C ILE A 143 -13.22 7.02 8.59
N ALA A 144 -14.05 6.18 7.96
CA ALA A 144 -15.18 5.55 8.64
C ALA A 144 -14.71 4.69 9.83
N LEU A 145 -13.66 3.88 9.65
CA LEU A 145 -13.03 3.07 10.70
C LEU A 145 -12.44 3.93 11.82
N ARG A 146 -11.83 5.07 11.49
CA ARG A 146 -11.36 6.05 12.48
C ARG A 146 -12.51 6.61 13.30
N ASN A 147 -13.61 7.00 12.66
CA ASN A 147 -14.77 7.61 13.31
C ASN A 147 -15.54 6.64 14.23
N LEU A 148 -15.45 5.33 13.96
CA LEU A 148 -15.97 4.29 14.86
C LEU A 148 -15.20 4.18 16.18
N ARG A 149 -14.03 4.83 16.30
CA ARG A 149 -13.15 4.79 17.47
C ARG A 149 -12.97 6.21 18.07
N PRO A 150 -13.80 6.59 19.06
CA PRO A 150 -13.67 7.88 19.73
C PRO A 150 -12.28 8.08 20.34
N PRO A 151 -11.77 9.32 20.43
CA PRO A 151 -10.46 9.59 21.04
C PRO A 151 -10.44 9.06 22.48
N GLY A 152 -9.39 8.31 22.85
CA GLY A 152 -9.21 7.79 24.20
C GLY A 152 -9.95 6.48 24.53
N SER A 153 -10.74 5.91 23.61
CA SER A 153 -11.46 4.65 23.87
C SER A 153 -10.92 3.45 23.08
N LYS A 154 -10.86 2.28 23.74
CA LYS A 154 -10.51 0.99 23.13
C LYS A 154 -11.72 0.25 22.55
N THR A 155 -12.95 0.75 22.71
CA THR A 155 -14.16 0.05 22.25
C THR A 155 -14.15 -0.14 20.72
N ARG A 156 -14.40 -1.39 20.29
CA ARG A 156 -14.62 -1.74 18.89
C ARG A 156 -16.12 -1.69 18.62
N LYS A 157 -16.54 -0.80 17.73
CA LYS A 157 -17.91 -0.79 17.18
C LYS A 157 -17.92 -1.54 15.84
N ILE A 158 -18.97 -2.29 15.58
CA ILE A 158 -19.17 -2.97 14.29
C ILE A 158 -19.36 -1.89 13.21
N PRO A 159 -18.64 -1.96 12.09
CA PRO A 159 -18.80 -1.00 11.01
C PRO A 159 -20.14 -1.21 10.31
N TYR A 160 -20.97 -0.17 10.27
CA TYR A 160 -22.21 -0.14 9.49
C TYR A 160 -22.06 0.84 8.31
N PRO A 161 -22.76 0.62 7.19
CA PRO A 161 -22.74 1.52 6.05
C PRO A 161 -23.19 2.93 6.47
N THR A 162 -22.47 3.95 6.00
CA THR A 162 -22.82 5.36 6.23
C THR A 162 -23.47 5.97 4.98
N LYS A 163 -23.85 7.25 5.02
CA LYS A 163 -24.40 7.97 3.85
C LYS A 163 -23.45 8.04 2.65
N ASN A 164 -22.19 7.67 2.80
CA ASN A 164 -21.22 7.60 1.71
C ASN A 164 -21.38 6.27 0.93
N PRO A 165 -21.65 6.30 -0.40
CA PRO A 165 -21.85 5.10 -1.21
C PRO A 165 -20.64 4.16 -1.22
N PHE A 166 -19.42 4.67 -1.01
CA PHE A 166 -18.20 3.86 -0.89
C PHE A 166 -18.13 2.99 0.39
N THR A 167 -18.98 3.29 1.39
CA THR A 167 -19.08 2.50 2.61
C THR A 167 -20.17 1.43 2.54
N TRP A 168 -20.93 1.35 1.45
CA TRP A 168 -22.01 0.36 1.30
C TRP A 168 -21.48 -1.06 1.10
N ILE A 169 -20.23 -1.20 0.66
CA ILE A 169 -19.55 -2.51 0.56
C ILE A 169 -19.40 -3.21 1.93
N PHE A 170 -19.54 -2.48 3.07
CA PHE A 170 -19.64 -3.11 4.40
C PHE A 170 -20.84 -4.07 4.54
N LEU A 171 -21.86 -3.95 3.69
CA LEU A 171 -23.00 -4.89 3.64
C LEU A 171 -22.63 -6.23 2.99
N LEU A 172 -21.57 -6.26 2.17
CA LEU A 172 -21.16 -7.44 1.41
C LEU A 172 -19.93 -8.13 2.00
N VAL A 173 -19.02 -7.39 2.62
CA VAL A 173 -17.74 -7.94 3.11
C VAL A 173 -17.36 -7.31 4.45
N SER A 174 -16.87 -8.14 5.38
CA SER A 174 -16.46 -7.69 6.72
C SER A 174 -15.22 -6.78 6.72
N CYS A 175 -14.37 -6.87 5.69
CA CYS A 175 -13.15 -6.06 5.56
C CYS A 175 -13.03 -5.41 4.17
N PRO A 176 -13.86 -4.40 3.84
CA PRO A 176 -13.87 -3.70 2.55
C PRO A 176 -12.52 -3.18 2.06
N ASN A 177 -11.64 -2.83 3.00
CA ASN A 177 -10.35 -2.23 2.72
C ASN A 177 -9.46 -3.17 1.89
N TYR A 178 -9.43 -4.46 2.24
CA TYR A 178 -8.67 -5.47 1.51
C TYR A 178 -9.25 -5.72 0.12
N THR A 179 -10.57 -5.61 -0.05
CA THR A 179 -11.21 -5.75 -1.36
C THR A 179 -10.71 -4.67 -2.32
N TYR A 180 -10.66 -3.41 -1.89
CA TYR A 180 -10.12 -2.31 -2.68
C TYR A 180 -8.61 -2.41 -2.92
N GLU A 181 -7.84 -2.92 -1.95
CA GLU A 181 -6.40 -3.18 -2.11
C GLU A 181 -6.11 -4.31 -3.11
N VAL A 182 -6.95 -5.34 -3.17
CA VAL A 182 -6.83 -6.42 -4.16
C VAL A 182 -7.14 -5.91 -5.57
N SER A 183 -8.12 -5.02 -5.73
CA SER A 183 -8.43 -4.36 -7.02
C SER A 183 -7.34 -3.39 -7.51
N LEU A 184 -6.48 -2.90 -6.60
CA LEU A 184 -5.35 -2.02 -6.91
C LEU A 184 -4.10 -2.79 -7.40
N ARG A 185 -4.06 -4.12 -7.23
CA ARG A 185 -3.04 -4.96 -7.88
C ARG A 185 -3.50 -5.27 -9.31
N PRO A 186 -2.60 -5.31 -10.31
CA PRO A 186 -2.99 -5.69 -11.65
C PRO A 186 -3.61 -7.10 -11.61
N LEU A 187 -4.90 -7.20 -11.88
CA LEU A 187 -5.53 -8.41 -12.39
C LEU A 187 -4.96 -8.63 -13.79
N GLY A 188 -3.80 -9.25 -13.83
CA GLY A 188 -3.05 -9.60 -15.03
C GLY A 188 -2.65 -11.06 -14.96
N THR A 189 -3.64 -11.94 -14.87
CA THR A 189 -3.52 -13.36 -15.20
C THR A 189 -4.72 -13.77 -16.02
N ASP A 190 -4.85 -13.17 -17.21
CA ASP A 190 -5.45 -13.87 -18.34
C ASP A 190 -4.30 -14.56 -19.08
N LEU A 191 -3.93 -15.74 -18.56
CA LEU A 191 -3.27 -16.80 -19.33
C LEU A 191 -4.12 -18.05 -19.11
N GLY A 192 -4.93 -18.31 -20.14
CA GLY A 192 -5.82 -19.44 -20.35
C GLY A 192 -6.47 -19.25 -21.71
#